data_AF-A0A1C5V646-F1
#
_entry.id   AF-A0A1C5V646-F1
#
_cell.length_a   1.000
_cell.length_b   1.000
_cell.length_c   1.000
_cell.angle_alpha   90.00
_cell.angle_beta   90.00
_cell.angle_gamma   90.00
#
_symmetry.space_group_name_H-M   'P 1'
#
loop_
_entity.id
_entity.type
_entity.pdbx_description
1 polymer ?
#
loop_
_entity_poly.entity_id
_entity_poly.type
_entity_poly.pdbx_seq_one_letter_code
_entity_poly.pdbx_strand_id
1 'polypeptide(L)' 'MAKITLKLYTHEELLELEEWFKKIDLPESIQLDKATYIPDLKDTINRLFVQAEINYENPKMQGAIYLLERLKAKLEETQK' A
#
# COMPACT_ATOMS: atom_id res chain seq x y z
N MET A 1 -22.01 13.93 -9.41
CA MET A 1 -21.02 12.82 -9.44
C MET A 1 -19.76 13.33 -8.80
N ALA A 2 -19.24 12.68 -7.75
CA ALA A 2 -17.96 13.07 -7.16
C ALA A 2 -16.86 12.92 -8.23
N LYS A 3 -16.07 13.97 -8.47
CA LYS A 3 -14.86 13.85 -9.29
C LYS A 3 -13.92 12.91 -8.54
N ILE A 4 -13.75 11.69 -9.06
CA ILE A 4 -12.67 10.82 -8.60
C ILE A 4 -11.39 11.43 -9.14
N THR A 5 -10.66 12.16 -8.30
CA THR A 5 -9.32 12.61 -8.63
C THR A 5 -8.39 11.41 -8.49
N LEU A 6 -8.01 10.81 -9.62
CA LEU A 6 -6.97 9.78 -9.65
C LEU A 6 -5.64 10.48 -9.36
N LYS A 7 -5.13 10.36 -8.13
CA LYS A 7 -3.74 10.70 -7.83
C LYS A 7 -2.86 9.73 -8.61
N LEU A 8 -2.00 10.24 -9.48
CA LEU A 8 -0.97 9.46 -10.13
C LEU A 8 0.25 9.47 -9.22
N TYR A 9 0.68 8.30 -8.80
CA TYR A 9 1.86 8.14 -7.97
C TYR A 9 3.11 8.19 -8.84
N THR A 10 4.12 8.90 -8.37
CA THR A 10 5.45 8.86 -8.99
C THR A 10 6.27 7.69 -8.44
N HIS A 11 7.39 7.37 -9.10
CA HIS A 11 8.36 6.41 -8.58
C HIS A 11 8.95 6.86 -7.24
N GLU A 12 9.22 8.16 -7.10
CA GLU A 12 9.72 8.74 -5.84
C GLU A 12 8.74 8.53 -4.68
N GLU A 13 7.44 8.76 -4.90
CA GLU A 13 6.41 8.50 -3.87
C GLU A 13 6.32 7.01 -3.51
N LEU A 14 6.57 6.10 -4.46
CA LEU A 14 6.63 4.67 -4.19
C LEU A 14 7.82 4.32 -3.28
N LEU A 15 9.00 4.91 -3.53
CA LEU A 15 10.20 4.72 -2.71
C LEU A 15 10.01 5.28 -1.30
N GLU A 16 9.40 6.46 -1.16
CA GLU A 16 9.07 7.03 0.15
C GLU A 16 8.13 6.13 0.95
N LEU A 17 7.15 5.53 0.27
CA LEU A 17 6.23 4.58 0.87
C LEU A 17 6.96 3.31 1.33
N GLU A 18 7.86 2.77 0.52
CA GLU A 18 8.68 1.61 0.87
C GLU A 18 9.56 1.88 2.10
N GLU A 19 10.23 3.02 2.14
CA GLU A 19 11.06 3.45 3.26
C GLU A 19 10.26 3.65 4.54
N TRP A 20 8.99 4.06 4.45
CA TRP A 20 8.11 4.13 5.61
C TRP A 20 7.82 2.72 6.16
N PHE A 21 7.48 1.76 5.31
CA PHE A 21 7.20 0.38 5.73
C PHE A 21 8.41 -0.32 6.36
N LYS A 22 9.64 0.02 5.93
CA LYS A 22 10.88 -0.50 6.53
C LYS A 22 11.15 0.00 7.96
N LYS A 23 10.51 1.11 8.37
CA LYS A 23 10.77 1.76 9.67
C LYS A 23 9.81 1.33 10.79
N ILE A 24 8.75 0.62 10.45
CA ILE A 24 7.75 0.16 11.43
C ILE A 24 7.90 -1.34 11.69
N ASP A 25 7.51 -1.75 12.89
CA ASP A 25 7.32 -3.17 13.18
C ASP A 25 5.97 -3.61 12.61
N LEU A 26 6.01 -4.56 11.68
CA LEU A 26 4.81 -5.09 11.04
C LEU A 26 4.18 -6.20 11.90
N PRO A 27 2.86 -6.14 12.16
CA PRO A 27 2.17 -7.30 12.71
C PRO A 27 2.18 -8.46 11.70
N GLU A 28 2.05 -9.68 12.17
CA GLU A 28 1.98 -10.88 11.31
C GLU A 28 0.80 -10.79 10.33
N SER A 29 -0.36 -10.37 10.82
CA SER A 29 -1.60 -10.25 10.04
C SER A 29 -2.32 -8.93 10.32
N ILE A 30 -3.24 -8.55 9.41
CA ILE A 30 -4.07 -7.36 9.58
C ILE A 30 -5.46 -7.53 8.97
N GLN A 31 -6.47 -6.99 9.65
CA GLN A 31 -7.80 -6.76 9.08
C GLN A 31 -7.84 -5.35 8.48
N LEU A 32 -7.75 -5.26 7.14
CA LEU A 32 -7.73 -3.96 6.46
C LEU A 32 -9.11 -3.28 6.49
N ASP A 33 -10.14 -4.05 6.15
CA ASP A 33 -11.55 -3.64 6.22
C ASP A 33 -12.43 -4.87 6.50
N LYS A 34 -13.76 -4.73 6.54
CA LYS A 34 -14.67 -5.84 6.89
C LYS A 34 -14.56 -7.07 5.97
N ALA A 35 -14.09 -6.90 4.73
CA ALA A 35 -14.03 -7.97 3.74
C ALA A 35 -12.60 -8.50 3.52
N THR A 36 -11.59 -7.74 3.93
CA THR A 36 -10.19 -8.02 3.58
C THR A 36 -9.36 -8.31 4.82
N TYR A 37 -9.09 -9.59 5.03
CA TYR A 37 -8.11 -10.07 6.00
C TYR A 37 -6.84 -10.50 5.28
N ILE A 38 -5.69 -10.05 5.79
CA ILE A 38 -4.38 -10.37 5.24
C ILE A 38 -3.62 -11.18 6.30
N PRO A 39 -3.45 -12.50 6.13
CA PRO A 39 -2.86 -13.38 7.12
C PRO A 39 -1.32 -13.29 7.19
N ASP A 40 -0.65 -12.94 6.09
CA ASP A 40 0.79 -12.69 6.04
C ASP A 40 1.01 -11.29 5.46
N LEU A 41 1.07 -10.30 6.35
CA LEU A 41 1.20 -8.91 5.96
C LEU A 41 2.55 -8.62 5.31
N LYS A 42 3.63 -9.26 5.80
CA LYS A 42 4.99 -9.02 5.30
C LYS A 42 5.15 -9.51 3.86
N ASP A 43 4.75 -10.76 3.57
CA ASP A 43 4.80 -11.29 2.20
C ASP A 43 3.88 -10.50 1.27
N THR A 44 2.68 -10.13 1.75
CA THR A 44 1.73 -9.34 0.97
C THR A 44 2.30 -7.98 0.58
N ILE A 45 2.90 -7.25 1.53
CA ILE A 45 3.56 -5.95 1.26
C ILE A 45 4.68 -6.11 0.23
N ASN A 46 5.54 -7.14 0.38
CA ASN A 46 6.62 -7.39 -0.58
C ASN A 46 6.09 -7.62 -2.00
N ARG A 47 5.04 -8.44 -2.15
CA ARG A 47 4.42 -8.67 -3.47
C ARG A 47 3.80 -7.41 -4.06
N LEU A 48 3.18 -6.58 -3.22
CA LEU A 48 2.60 -5.32 -3.67
C LEU A 48 3.68 -4.35 -4.15
N PHE A 49 4.82 -4.24 -3.46
CA PHE A 49 5.94 -3.43 -3.93
C PHE A 49 6.52 -3.94 -5.26
N VAL A 50 6.68 -5.26 -5.42
CA VAL A 50 7.10 -5.84 -6.72
C VAL A 50 6.10 -5.47 -7.84
N GLN A 51 4.79 -5.57 -7.58
CA GLN A 51 3.79 -5.18 -8.58
C GLN A 51 3.79 -3.68 -8.86
N ALA A 52 3.97 -2.85 -7.83
CA ALA A 52 4.04 -1.40 -7.97
C ALA A 52 5.25 -0.98 -8.80
N GLU A 53 6.43 -1.56 -8.56
CA GLU A 53 7.66 -1.27 -9.30
C GLU A 53 7.54 -1.63 -10.79
N ILE A 54 6.82 -2.71 -11.11
CA ILE A 54 6.57 -3.10 -12.51
C ILE A 54 5.57 -2.15 -13.19
N ASN A 55 4.60 -1.59 -12.45
CA ASN A 55 3.43 -0.93 -13.02
C ASN A 55 3.33 0.58 -12.74
N TYR A 56 4.28 1.20 -12.03
CA TYR A 56 4.17 2.60 -11.61
C TYR A 56 4.03 3.57 -12.81
N GLU A 57 4.65 3.27 -13.95
CA GLU A 57 4.58 4.10 -15.15
C GLU A 57 3.21 4.08 -15.84
N ASN A 58 2.35 3.11 -15.49
CA ASN A 58 1.02 2.99 -16.05
C ASN A 58 -0.03 3.47 -15.04
N PRO A 59 -0.56 4.70 -15.18
CA PRO A 59 -1.65 5.26 -14.38
C PRO A 59 -2.82 4.32 -14.07
N LYS A 60 -3.16 3.41 -15.00
CA LYS A 60 -4.31 2.50 -14.86
C LYS A 60 -3.98 1.24 -14.05
N MET A 61 -2.70 0.99 -13.76
CA MET A 61 -2.20 -0.21 -13.10
C MET A 61 -1.55 0.07 -11.74
N GLN A 62 -1.72 1.28 -11.19
CA GLN A 62 -1.22 1.66 -9.86
C GLN A 62 -2.05 1.09 -8.68
N GLY A 63 -2.88 0.07 -8.92
CA GLY A 63 -3.73 -0.59 -7.91
C GLY A 63 -2.95 -1.06 -6.67
N ALA A 64 -1.75 -1.59 -6.87
CA ALA A 64 -0.87 -2.02 -5.79
C ALA A 64 -0.44 -0.86 -4.89
N ILE A 65 -0.15 0.32 -5.46
CA ILE A 65 0.25 1.52 -4.71
C ILE A 65 -0.91 2.02 -3.86
N TYR A 66 -2.13 2.07 -4.41
CA TYR A 66 -3.32 2.44 -3.64
C TYR A 66 -3.56 1.49 -2.46
N LEU A 67 -3.31 0.18 -2.64
CA LEU A 67 -3.48 -0.79 -1.55
C LEU A 67 -2.41 -0.61 -0.47
N LEU A 68 -1.16 -0.34 -0.84
CA LEU A 68 -0.07 -0.03 0.10
C LEU A 68 -0.40 1.21 0.94
N GLU A 69 -0.95 2.26 0.34
CA GLU A 69 -1.38 3.47 1.06
C GLU A 69 -2.53 3.19 2.04
N ARG A 70 -3.51 2.38 1.64
CA ARG A 70 -4.57 1.94 2.55
C ARG A 70 -4.03 1.14 3.72
N LEU A 71 -3.04 0.27 3.48
CA LEU A 71 -2.38 -0.50 4.53
C LEU A 71 -1.60 0.40 5.49
N LYS A 72 -0.83 1.37 4.96
CA LYS A 72 -0.13 2.37 5.76
C LYS A 72 -1.10 3.12 6.66
N ALA A 73 -2.17 3.69 6.11
CA ALA A 73 -3.18 4.41 6.89
C ALA A 73 -3.80 3.52 7.98
N LYS A 74 -4.07 2.25 7.67
CA LYS A 74 -4.61 1.31 8.64
C LYS A 74 -3.63 1.01 9.77
N LEU A 75 -2.35 0.82 9.44
CA LEU A 75 -1.29 0.59 10.41
C LEU A 75 -1.11 1.81 11.32
N GLU A 76 -1.08 3.02 10.76
CA GLU A 76 -1.04 4.28 11.51
C GLU A 76 -2.25 4.46 12.44
N GLU A 77 -3.43 3.92 12.11
CA GLU A 77 -4.58 3.91 13.02
C GLU A 77 -4.42 2.89 14.16
N THR A 78 -3.92 1.70 13.85
CA THR A 78 -3.83 0.60 14.82
C THR A 78 -2.59 0.63 15.72
N GLN A 79 -1.55 1.37 15.34
CA GLN A 79 -0.29 1.48 16.08
C GLN A 79 -0.16 2.80 16.87
N LYS A 80 -1.22 3.63 16.91
CA LYS A 80 -1.33 4.77 17.83
C LYS A 80 -1.70 4.32 19.23
#